data_AF-A0A0M3HV68-F1
#
_entry.id   AF-A0A0M3HV68-F1
#
_cell.length_a   1.000
_cell.length_b   1.000
_cell.length_c   1.000
_cell.angle_alpha   90.00
_cell.angle_beta   90.00
_cell.angle_gamma   90.00
#
_symmetry.space_group_name_H-M   'P 1'
#
loop_
_entity.id
_entity.type
_entity.pdbx_description
1 polymer ?
#
loop_
_entity_poly.entity_id
_entity_poly.type
_entity_poly.pdbx_seq_one_letter_code
_entity_poly.pdbx_strand_id
1 'polypeptide(L)'
;MSEITNRPLRLNSLFQFSGIEALITGFCDEYPRILARKREIFVGIVIATYYFGSLPTVTYGGTYVIPFLDEYGVSLSVLFIVMCEMVAVCWFYGIRRFSEDVRQMLGFYPGLYWRLCWTCCPIFIAVSFFYALQTIFLLSVYHTSIQPMSIPSYTYPQWSVPLGWFLRLTSVLSVPIYAIYYLCNAKGTFVQVCLLIFITNS
;
A
#
# COMPACT_ATOMS: atom_id res chain seq x y z
N MET A 1 30.03 9.96 23.47
CA MET A 1 30.21 10.24 22.03
C MET A 1 29.73 9.08 21.16
N SER A 2 30.10 7.83 21.46
CA SER A 2 29.64 6.62 20.74
C SER A 2 28.11 6.39 20.78
N GLU A 3 27.43 6.83 21.83
CA GLU A 3 25.99 6.60 21.99
C GLU A 3 25.12 7.53 21.13
N ILE A 4 25.62 8.74 20.80
CA ILE A 4 24.89 9.75 20.01
C ILE A 4 24.98 9.42 18.51
N THR A 5 26.14 8.94 18.04
CA THR A 5 26.34 8.48 16.65
C THR A 5 25.55 7.20 16.33
N ASN A 6 25.30 6.34 17.33
CA ASN A 6 24.57 5.09 17.16
C ASN A 6 23.03 5.25 17.21
N ARG A 7 22.49 6.35 17.73
CA ARG A 7 21.04 6.59 17.76
C ARG A 7 20.38 6.58 16.37
N PRO A 8 20.88 7.30 15.34
CA PRO A 8 20.27 7.25 14.02
C PRO A 8 20.35 5.87 13.37
N LEU A 9 21.47 5.14 13.57
CA LEU A 9 21.63 3.77 13.08
C LEU A 9 20.64 2.81 13.73
N ARG A 10 20.45 2.91 15.05
CA ARG A 10 19.44 2.10 15.77
C ARG A 10 18.01 2.42 15.30
N LEU A 11 17.67 3.70 15.13
CA LEU A 11 16.34 4.10 14.67
C LEU A 11 16.01 3.55 13.28
N ASN A 12 16.95 3.63 12.33
CA ASN A 12 16.76 3.10 10.98
C ASN A 12 16.58 1.58 11.00
N SER A 13 17.36 0.88 11.83
CA SER A 13 17.22 -0.57 11.97
C SER A 13 15.83 -0.95 12.53
N LEU A 14 15.33 -0.22 13.54
CA LEU A 14 14.02 -0.48 14.13
C LEU A 14 12.86 -0.26 13.15
N PHE A 15 12.94 0.78 12.32
CA PHE A 15 11.93 1.01 11.27
C PHE A 15 11.91 -0.13 10.24
N GLN A 16 13.08 -0.61 9.83
CA GLN A 16 13.20 -1.74 8.90
C GLN A 16 12.65 -3.04 9.52
N PHE A 17 12.98 -3.32 10.79
CA PHE A 17 12.44 -4.47 11.50
C PHE A 17 10.91 -4.41 11.59
N SER A 18 10.36 -3.24 11.94
CA SER A 18 8.91 -3.02 12.00
C SER A 18 8.24 -3.28 10.66
N GLY A 19 8.80 -2.78 9.55
CA GLY A 19 8.24 -3.00 8.21
C GLY A 19 8.24 -4.47 7.79
N ILE A 20 9.35 -5.19 8.03
CA ILE A 20 9.45 -6.62 7.71
C ILE A 20 8.54 -7.45 8.60
N GLU A 21 8.45 -7.14 9.89
CA GLU A 21 7.58 -7.82 10.85
C GLU A 21 6.10 -7.63 10.51
N ALA A 22 5.68 -6.42 10.13
CA ALA A 22 4.32 -6.15 9.67
C ALA A 22 3.96 -6.98 8.43
N LEU A 23 4.89 -7.09 7.46
CA LEU A 23 4.70 -7.93 6.28
C LEU A 23 4.59 -9.42 6.63
N ILE A 24 5.50 -9.95 7.45
CA ILE A 24 5.48 -11.35 7.87
C ILE A 24 4.19 -11.67 8.61
N THR A 25 3.76 -10.78 9.51
CA THR A 25 2.54 -10.95 10.32
C THR A 25 1.32 -10.98 9.41
N GLY A 26 1.19 -10.02 8.47
CA GLY A 26 0.09 -10.02 7.50
C GLY A 26 -0.01 -11.32 6.69
N PHE A 27 1.13 -11.86 6.24
CA PHE A 27 1.13 -13.16 5.55
C PHE A 27 0.77 -14.35 6.46
N CYS A 28 1.19 -14.31 7.73
CA CYS A 28 0.85 -15.34 8.70
C CYS A 28 -0.65 -15.33 9.05
N ASP A 29 -1.26 -14.14 9.11
CA ASP A 29 -2.67 -13.96 9.42
C ASP A 29 -3.57 -14.45 8.26
N GLU A 30 -3.15 -14.27 7.01
CA GLU A 30 -3.90 -14.76 5.84
C GLU A 30 -3.83 -16.29 5.68
N TYR A 31 -2.68 -16.92 5.98
CA TYR A 31 -2.46 -18.37 5.80
C TYR A 31 -2.08 -19.12 7.10
N PRO A 32 -2.93 -19.10 8.14
CA PRO A 32 -2.57 -19.60 9.48
C PRO A 32 -2.29 -21.10 9.50
N ARG A 33 -2.92 -21.90 8.64
CA ARG A 33 -2.76 -23.37 8.65
C ARG A 33 -1.44 -23.86 8.07
N ILE A 34 -0.86 -23.11 7.12
CA ILE A 34 0.32 -23.53 6.35
C ILE A 34 1.57 -22.78 6.83
N LEU A 35 1.47 -21.46 7.02
CA LEU A 35 2.62 -20.61 7.37
C LEU A 35 2.94 -20.63 8.86
N ALA A 36 1.96 -20.69 9.76
CA ALA A 36 2.22 -20.62 11.20
C ALA A 36 3.05 -21.80 11.73
N ARG A 37 2.92 -22.98 11.11
CA ARG A 37 3.66 -24.20 11.53
C ARG A 37 5.14 -24.19 11.10
N LYS A 38 5.49 -23.41 10.08
CA LYS A 38 6.85 -23.32 9.51
C LYS A 38 7.34 -21.87 9.40
N ARG A 39 7.01 -21.05 10.41
CA ARG A 39 7.31 -19.61 10.42
C ARG A 39 8.79 -19.33 10.17
N GLU A 40 9.70 -20.09 10.75
CA GLU A 40 11.15 -19.91 10.58
C GLU A 40 11.60 -20.05 9.12
N ILE A 41 11.08 -21.05 8.40
CA ILE A 41 11.40 -21.28 6.99
C ILE A 41 10.82 -20.16 6.13
N PHE A 42 9.59 -19.74 6.43
CA PHE A 42 8.94 -18.63 5.72
C PHE A 42 9.74 -17.33 5.85
N VAL A 43 10.16 -16.98 7.07
CA VAL A 43 10.99 -15.79 7.32
C VAL A 43 12.33 -15.90 6.59
N GLY A 44 12.96 -17.08 6.58
CA GLY A 44 14.18 -17.33 5.80
C GLY A 44 14.01 -17.06 4.31
N ILE A 45 12.89 -17.50 3.71
CA ILE A 45 12.57 -17.25 2.30
C ILE A 45 12.37 -15.76 2.04
N VAL A 46 11.60 -15.07 2.88
CA VAL A 46 11.34 -13.62 2.74
C VAL A 46 12.65 -12.84 2.80
N ILE A 47 13.50 -13.11 3.79
CA ILE A 47 14.82 -12.45 3.92
C ILE A 47 15.70 -12.77 2.71
N ALA A 48 15.72 -14.00 2.23
CA ALA A 48 16.47 -14.37 1.02
C ALA A 48 15.98 -13.59 -0.21
N THR A 49 14.67 -13.46 -0.42
CA THR A 49 14.13 -12.67 -1.53
C THR A 49 14.50 -11.19 -1.44
N TYR A 50 14.44 -10.59 -0.25
CA TYR A 50 14.91 -9.22 -0.03
C TYR A 50 16.40 -9.06 -0.30
N TYR A 51 17.22 -10.02 0.14
CA TYR A 51 18.65 -10.01 -0.10
C TYR A 51 18.95 -9.98 -1.60
N PHE A 52 18.41 -10.92 -2.38
CA PHE A 52 18.60 -10.96 -3.84
C PHE A 52 18.03 -9.72 -4.53
N GLY A 53 16.86 -9.24 -4.12
CA GLY A 53 16.24 -8.02 -4.66
C GLY A 53 17.02 -6.74 -4.37
N SER A 54 17.79 -6.72 -3.28
CA SER A 54 18.65 -5.58 -2.89
C SER A 54 20.04 -5.60 -3.57
N LEU A 55 20.45 -6.71 -4.18
CA LEU A 55 21.77 -6.79 -4.84
C LEU A 55 22.00 -5.70 -5.91
N PRO A 56 21.02 -5.31 -6.74
CA PRO A 56 21.21 -4.23 -7.71
C PRO A 56 21.46 -2.87 -7.04
N THR A 57 20.90 -2.62 -5.86
CA THR A 57 20.98 -1.32 -5.18
C THR A 57 22.30 -1.09 -4.45
N VAL A 58 23.06 -2.15 -4.18
CA VAL A 58 24.42 -2.06 -3.58
C VAL A 58 25.54 -1.91 -4.61
N THR A 59 25.23 -2.03 -5.90
CA THR A 59 26.22 -1.81 -6.97
C THR A 59 26.52 -0.32 -7.18
N TYR A 60 27.57 0.02 -7.95
CA TYR A 60 27.86 1.40 -8.35
C TYR A 60 26.68 2.10 -9.04
N GLY A 61 25.76 1.34 -9.66
CA GLY A 61 24.54 1.85 -10.26
C GLY A 61 23.38 2.09 -9.27
N GLY A 62 23.54 1.72 -7.99
CA GLY A 62 22.51 1.85 -6.97
C GLY A 62 22.03 3.29 -6.75
N THR A 63 22.91 4.27 -6.97
CA THR A 63 22.58 5.70 -6.92
C THR A 63 21.52 6.13 -7.94
N TYR A 64 21.36 5.38 -9.03
CA TYR A 64 20.31 5.58 -10.03
C TYR A 64 19.12 4.64 -9.79
N VAL A 65 19.38 3.39 -9.39
CA VAL A 65 18.30 2.41 -9.18
C VAL A 65 17.40 2.79 -7.99
N ILE A 66 17.97 3.32 -6.91
CA ILE A 66 17.21 3.67 -5.70
C ILE A 66 16.17 4.78 -5.97
N PRO A 67 16.52 5.97 -6.50
CA PRO A 67 15.52 7.00 -6.80
C PRO A 67 14.47 6.55 -7.83
N PHE A 68 14.88 5.74 -8.80
CA PHE A 68 13.96 5.19 -9.79
C PHE A 68 12.90 4.28 -9.15
N LEU A 69 13.32 3.37 -8.26
CA LEU A 69 12.39 2.48 -7.54
C LEU A 69 11.52 3.23 -6.53
N ASP A 70 12.04 4.28 -5.89
CA ASP A 70 11.28 5.09 -4.94
C ASP A 70 10.12 5.84 -5.62
N GLU A 71 10.41 6.52 -6.74
CA GLU A 71 9.42 7.30 -7.49
C GLU A 71 8.41 6.42 -8.24
N TYR A 72 8.89 5.38 -8.95
CA TYR A 72 8.00 4.54 -9.77
C TYR A 72 7.37 3.39 -8.97
N GLY A 73 8.05 2.87 -7.95
CA GLY A 73 7.60 1.70 -7.20
C GLY A 73 6.81 2.04 -5.95
N VAL A 74 7.34 2.89 -5.06
CA VAL A 74 6.80 3.05 -3.69
C VAL A 74 5.80 4.20 -3.61
N SER A 75 6.19 5.39 -4.06
CA SER A 75 5.46 6.65 -3.80
C SER A 75 3.97 6.59 -4.18
N LEU A 76 3.67 6.37 -5.46
CA LEU A 76 2.28 6.33 -5.94
C LEU A 76 1.51 5.08 -5.46
N SER A 77 2.20 3.96 -5.30
CA SER A 77 1.58 2.69 -4.88
C SER A 77 1.05 2.77 -3.46
N VAL A 78 1.83 3.29 -2.53
CA VAL A 78 1.42 3.42 -1.12
C VAL A 78 0.27 4.41 -0.99
N LEU A 79 0.32 5.54 -1.69
CA LEU A 79 -0.78 6.52 -1.70
C LEU A 79 -2.09 5.89 -2.20
N PHE A 80 -2.02 5.07 -3.25
CA PHE A 80 -3.19 4.38 -3.79
C PHE A 80 -3.76 3.35 -2.81
N ILE A 81 -2.90 2.53 -2.18
CA ILE A 81 -3.33 1.52 -1.20
C ILE A 81 -4.02 2.19 -0.01
N VAL A 82 -3.41 3.22 0.58
CA VAL A 82 -3.99 3.96 1.72
C VAL A 82 -5.30 4.63 1.33
N MET A 83 -5.40 5.16 0.11
CA MET A 83 -6.67 5.71 -0.39
C MET A 83 -7.76 4.63 -0.43
N CYS A 84 -7.47 3.45 -1.01
CA CYS A 84 -8.43 2.35 -1.07
C CYS A 84 -8.85 1.86 0.33
N GLU A 85 -7.91 1.74 1.26
CA GLU A 85 -8.18 1.38 2.65
C GLU A 85 -9.13 2.39 3.32
N MET A 86 -8.89 3.68 3.11
CA MET A 86 -9.75 4.73 3.66
C MET A 86 -11.15 4.74 3.02
N VAL A 87 -11.28 4.50 1.70
CA VAL A 87 -12.58 4.31 1.04
C VAL A 87 -13.33 3.12 1.67
N ALA A 88 -12.63 2.00 1.86
CA ALA A 88 -13.18 0.79 2.43
C ALA A 88 -13.76 1.05 3.84
N VAL A 89 -12.99 1.71 4.72
CA VAL A 89 -13.44 2.02 6.07
C VAL A 89 -14.57 3.06 6.08
N CYS A 90 -14.47 4.14 5.30
CA CYS A 90 -15.45 5.22 5.37
C CYS A 90 -16.80 4.83 4.75
N TRP A 91 -16.80 4.15 3.60
CA TRP A 91 -18.01 3.89 2.81
C TRP A 91 -18.58 2.48 3.03
N PHE A 92 -17.73 1.44 3.04
CA PHE A 92 -18.20 0.07 3.19
C PHE A 92 -18.39 -0.31 4.66
N TYR A 93 -17.44 0.05 5.54
CA TYR A 93 -17.54 -0.24 6.96
C TYR A 93 -18.44 0.76 7.71
N GLY A 94 -18.31 2.04 7.38
CA GLY A 94 -19.14 3.13 7.90
C GLY A 94 -18.62 3.72 9.21
N ILE A 95 -18.63 5.06 9.29
CA ILE A 95 -18.06 5.83 10.42
C ILE A 95 -18.71 5.50 11.77
N ARG A 96 -20.00 5.12 11.76
CA ARG A 96 -20.77 4.82 12.97
C ARG A 96 -20.30 3.53 13.62
N ARG A 97 -20.07 2.47 12.84
CA ARG A 97 -19.56 1.19 13.33
C ARG A 97 -18.13 1.34 13.83
N PHE A 98 -17.29 2.03 13.05
CA PHE A 98 -15.93 2.33 13.48
C PHE A 98 -15.88 3.06 14.83
N SER A 99 -16.75 4.06 15.04
CA SER A 99 -16.85 4.75 16.34
C SER A 99 -17.35 3.85 17.47
N GLU A 100 -18.11 2.80 17.18
CA GLU A 100 -18.58 1.83 18.18
C GLU A 100 -17.49 0.83 18.54
N ASP A 101 -16.71 0.34 17.57
CA ASP A 101 -15.59 -0.56 17.85
C ASP A 101 -14.50 0.14 18.66
N VAL A 102 -14.20 1.40 18.33
CA VAL A 102 -13.27 2.23 19.13
C VAL A 102 -13.78 2.37 20.56
N ARG A 103 -15.09 2.52 20.76
CA ARG A 103 -15.69 2.55 22.09
C ARG A 103 -15.57 1.21 22.81
N GLN A 104 -15.74 0.08 22.11
CA GLN A 104 -15.58 -1.24 22.71
C GLN A 104 -14.12 -1.51 23.10
N MET A 105 -13.15 -1.02 22.33
CA MET A 105 -11.72 -1.18 22.63
C MET A 105 -11.24 -0.28 23.76
N LEU A 106 -11.68 0.99 23.79
CA LEU A 106 -11.17 2.01 24.72
C LEU A 106 -12.10 2.29 25.90
N GLY A 107 -13.36 1.85 25.85
CA GLY A 107 -14.38 2.10 26.87
C GLY A 107 -15.09 3.46 26.77
N PHE A 108 -14.67 4.36 25.88
CA PHE A 108 -15.27 5.69 25.70
C PHE A 108 -15.49 6.05 24.22
N TYR A 109 -16.45 6.93 23.94
CA TYR A 109 -16.69 7.39 22.57
C TYR A 109 -15.59 8.38 22.12
N PRO A 110 -15.08 8.26 20.88
CA PRO A 110 -14.16 9.25 20.32
C PRO A 110 -14.85 10.61 20.22
N GLY A 111 -14.13 11.67 20.60
CA GLY A 111 -14.64 13.04 20.62
C GLY A 111 -15.07 13.55 19.24
N LEU A 112 -15.80 14.66 19.23
CA LEU A 112 -16.32 15.31 18.00
C LEU A 112 -15.23 15.63 16.98
N TYR A 113 -14.02 16.00 17.42
CA TYR A 113 -12.89 16.26 16.53
C TYR A 113 -12.53 15.04 15.66
N TRP A 114 -12.45 13.85 16.29
CA TRP A 114 -12.13 12.60 15.59
C TRP A 114 -13.24 12.19 14.63
N ARG A 115 -14.50 12.34 15.05
CA ARG A 115 -15.65 12.07 14.17
C ARG A 115 -15.70 13.02 12.98
N LEU A 116 -15.39 14.30 13.18
CA LEU A 116 -15.35 15.28 12.10
C LEU A 116 -14.21 14.96 11.13
N CYS A 117 -13.02 14.63 11.66
CA CYS A 117 -11.88 14.20 10.85
C CYS A 117 -12.27 13.01 9.96
N TRP A 118 -12.84 11.95 10.54
CA TRP A 118 -13.27 10.78 9.78
C TRP A 118 -14.44 11.05 8.83
N THR A 119 -15.32 12.01 9.13
CA THR A 119 -16.40 12.43 8.22
C THR A 119 -15.91 13.33 7.09
N CYS A 120 -14.81 14.05 7.28
CA CYS A 120 -14.15 14.84 6.24
C CYS A 120 -13.22 13.99 5.35
N CYS A 121 -12.67 12.88 5.86
CA CYS A 121 -11.91 11.91 5.09
C CYS A 121 -12.58 11.49 3.76
N PRO A 122 -13.88 11.14 3.68
CA PRO A 122 -14.52 10.77 2.41
C PRO A 122 -14.54 11.90 1.37
N ILE A 123 -14.56 13.17 1.78
CA ILE A 123 -14.46 14.32 0.86
C ILE A 123 -13.05 14.38 0.27
N PHE A 124 -12.03 14.25 1.12
CA PHE A 124 -10.63 14.22 0.69
C PHE A 124 -10.36 13.02 -0.23
N ILE A 125 -10.93 11.87 0.08
CA ILE A 125 -10.83 10.64 -0.69
C ILE A 125 -11.54 10.75 -2.04
N ALA A 126 -12.72 11.37 -2.11
CA ALA A 126 -13.41 11.61 -3.37
C ALA A 126 -12.60 12.52 -4.29
N VAL A 127 -11.97 13.56 -3.73
CA VAL A 127 -11.03 14.43 -4.42
C VAL A 127 -9.80 13.66 -4.89
N SER A 128 -9.18 12.84 -4.03
CA SER A 128 -8.04 11.98 -4.39
C SER A 128 -8.38 10.95 -5.47
N PHE A 129 -9.59 10.35 -5.45
CA PHE A 129 -10.04 9.42 -6.48
C PHE A 129 -10.22 10.13 -7.83
N PHE A 130 -10.76 11.35 -7.82
CA PHE A 130 -10.87 12.19 -9.02
C PHE A 130 -9.48 12.55 -9.57
N TYR A 131 -8.55 12.93 -8.69
CA TYR A 131 -7.16 13.15 -9.07
C TYR A 131 -6.48 11.88 -9.57
N ALA A 132 -6.73 10.70 -8.98
CA ALA A 132 -6.14 9.43 -9.42
C ALA A 132 -6.66 9.02 -10.81
N LEU A 133 -7.97 9.10 -11.04
CA LEU A 133 -8.57 8.91 -12.37
C LEU A 133 -8.03 9.91 -13.38
N GLN A 134 -7.96 11.18 -12.99
CA GLN A 134 -7.39 12.23 -13.82
C GLN A 134 -5.92 11.99 -14.09
N THR A 135 -5.14 11.46 -13.14
CA THR A 135 -3.73 11.14 -13.32
C THR A 135 -3.55 9.95 -14.25
N ILE A 136 -4.34 8.88 -14.11
CA ILE A 136 -4.33 7.73 -15.03
C ILE A 136 -4.76 8.14 -16.45
N PHE A 137 -5.82 8.94 -16.56
CA PHE A 137 -6.35 9.43 -17.84
C PHE A 137 -5.39 10.43 -18.50
N LEU A 138 -4.90 11.42 -17.76
CA LEU A 138 -3.89 12.37 -18.24
C LEU A 138 -2.58 11.66 -18.55
N LEU A 139 -2.17 10.62 -17.82
CA LEU A 139 -0.97 9.86 -18.19
C LEU A 139 -1.19 9.02 -19.47
N SER A 140 -2.39 8.51 -19.71
CA SER A 140 -2.70 7.83 -20.98
C SER A 140 -2.74 8.79 -22.18
N VAL A 141 -3.10 10.06 -21.95
CA VAL A 141 -3.32 11.08 -23.01
C VAL A 141 -2.11 12.03 -23.19
N TYR A 142 -1.40 12.41 -22.12
CA TYR A 142 -0.30 13.38 -22.12
C TYR A 142 1.09 12.74 -22.13
N HIS A 143 1.25 11.50 -21.63
CA HIS A 143 2.56 10.86 -21.53
C HIS A 143 3.03 10.17 -22.83
N THR A 144 2.44 10.57 -23.96
CA THR A 144 3.12 10.65 -25.27
C THR A 144 4.19 11.76 -25.30
N SER A 145 4.50 12.41 -24.17
CA SER A 145 5.73 13.21 -24.00
C SER A 145 6.71 12.56 -23.02
N ILE A 146 7.43 11.64 -23.63
CA ILE A 146 8.81 11.16 -23.40
C ILE A 146 9.75 12.19 -22.73
N GLN A 147 9.54 12.54 -21.46
CA GLN A 147 10.55 13.23 -20.65
C GLN A 147 11.10 12.23 -19.63
N PRO A 148 12.33 11.72 -19.84
CA PRO A 148 12.96 10.84 -18.86
C PRO A 148 13.18 11.60 -17.55
N MET A 149 12.99 10.91 -16.42
CA MET A 149 13.48 11.40 -15.13
C MET A 149 14.93 11.85 -15.32
N SER A 150 15.31 12.98 -14.74
CA SER A 150 16.68 13.49 -14.81
C SER A 150 17.18 13.72 -13.39
N ILE A 151 18.29 13.07 -13.06
CA ILE A 151 19.08 13.39 -11.88
C ILE A 151 20.12 14.43 -12.33
N PRO A 152 20.57 15.37 -11.48
CA PRO A 152 21.54 16.40 -11.86
C PRO A 152 22.81 15.90 -12.58
N SER A 153 23.15 14.62 -12.49
CA SER A 153 24.30 13.98 -13.14
C SER A 153 23.97 12.96 -14.24
N TYR A 154 22.69 12.65 -14.49
CA TYR A 154 22.29 11.61 -15.45
C TYR A 154 20.85 11.74 -15.93
N THR A 155 20.66 11.70 -17.25
CA THR A 155 19.35 11.59 -17.90
C THR A 155 19.04 10.13 -18.16
N TYR A 156 17.88 9.67 -17.68
CA TYR A 156 17.51 8.27 -17.86
C TYR A 156 17.24 7.93 -19.34
N PRO A 157 17.57 6.70 -19.77
CA PRO A 157 17.34 6.26 -21.14
C PRO A 157 15.85 6.00 -21.38
N GLN A 158 15.41 6.09 -22.63
CA GLN A 158 13.97 6.02 -22.97
C GLN A 158 13.29 4.69 -22.63
N TRP A 159 14.05 3.59 -22.51
CA TRP A 159 13.50 2.31 -22.09
C TRP A 159 13.11 2.28 -20.61
N SER A 160 13.66 3.18 -19.77
CA SER A 160 13.34 3.18 -18.33
C SER A 160 11.92 3.68 -18.08
N VAL A 161 11.38 4.51 -18.98
CA VAL A 161 10.03 5.06 -18.90
C VAL A 161 8.96 3.95 -18.96
N PRO A 162 8.88 3.10 -20.01
CA PRO A 162 7.91 2.01 -20.02
C PRO A 162 8.14 0.98 -18.91
N LEU A 163 9.38 0.78 -18.44
CA LEU A 163 9.67 -0.09 -17.31
C LEU A 163 9.11 0.48 -15.99
N GLY A 164 9.29 1.77 -15.73
CA GLY A 164 8.72 2.44 -14.56
C GLY A 164 7.19 2.43 -14.59
N TRP A 165 6.61 2.56 -15.79
CA TRP A 165 5.18 2.40 -16.00
C TRP A 165 4.66 1.01 -15.66
N PHE A 166 5.35 -0.02 -16.12
CA PHE A 166 5.01 -1.40 -15.80
C PHE A 166 5.04 -1.64 -14.28
N LEU A 167 6.06 -1.14 -13.58
CA LEU A 167 6.15 -1.22 -12.12
C LEU A 167 4.94 -0.55 -11.43
N ARG A 168 4.56 0.66 -11.86
CA ARG A 168 3.38 1.36 -11.33
C ARG A 168 2.10 0.57 -11.54
N LEU A 169 1.87 0.07 -12.76
CA LEU A 169 0.66 -0.67 -13.10
C LEU A 169 0.54 -1.97 -12.31
N THR A 170 1.66 -2.65 -12.07
CA THR A 170 1.67 -3.92 -11.32
C THR A 170 1.10 -3.73 -9.91
N SER A 171 1.51 -2.66 -9.21
CA SER A 171 1.00 -2.32 -7.87
C SER A 171 -0.48 -1.93 -7.90
N VAL A 172 -0.88 -1.06 -8.82
CA VAL A 172 -2.27 -0.56 -8.90
C VAL A 172 -3.25 -1.66 -9.30
N LEU A 173 -2.86 -2.56 -10.21
CA LEU A 173 -3.71 -3.65 -10.69
C LEU A 173 -3.89 -4.77 -9.65
N SER A 174 -2.98 -4.91 -8.69
CA SER A 174 -3.09 -5.94 -7.65
C SER A 174 -4.42 -5.85 -6.88
N VAL A 175 -4.84 -4.63 -6.49
CA VAL A 175 -6.08 -4.37 -5.73
C VAL A 175 -7.35 -4.83 -6.49
N PRO A 176 -7.62 -4.38 -7.74
CA PRO A 176 -8.80 -4.83 -8.47
C PRO A 176 -8.71 -6.31 -8.86
N ILE A 177 -7.52 -6.86 -9.12
CA ILE A 177 -7.37 -8.30 -9.40
C ILE A 177 -7.81 -9.11 -8.18
N TYR A 178 -7.39 -8.73 -6.96
CA TYR A 178 -7.86 -9.39 -5.74
C TYR A 178 -9.37 -9.25 -5.56
N ALA A 179 -9.93 -8.06 -5.80
CA ALA A 179 -11.37 -7.84 -5.72
C ALA A 179 -12.15 -8.75 -6.71
N ILE A 180 -11.69 -8.85 -7.96
CA ILE A 180 -12.30 -9.73 -8.98
C ILE A 180 -12.13 -11.21 -8.59
N TYR A 181 -10.95 -11.62 -8.13
CA TYR A 181 -10.71 -12.99 -7.67
C TYR A 181 -11.68 -13.41 -6.56
N TYR A 182 -11.85 -12.55 -5.56
CA TYR A 182 -12.80 -12.79 -4.47
C TYR A 182 -14.25 -12.80 -4.98
N LEU A 183 -14.62 -11.91 -5.91
CA LEU A 183 -15.95 -11.90 -6.52
C LEU A 183 -16.23 -13.16 -7.35
N CYS A 184 -15.25 -13.70 -8.08
CA CYS A 184 -15.40 -14.90 -8.89
C CYS A 184 -15.44 -16.19 -8.05
N ASN A 185 -14.72 -16.25 -6.94
CA ASN A 185 -14.71 -17.40 -6.04
C ASN A 185 -15.81 -17.36 -4.97
N ALA A 186 -16.42 -16.21 -4.74
CA ALA A 186 -17.61 -16.11 -3.91
C ALA A 186 -18.77 -16.88 -4.56
N LYS A 187 -19.17 -17.99 -3.95
CA LYS A 187 -20.37 -18.74 -4.35
C LYS A 187 -21.62 -17.99 -3.86
N GLY A 188 -22.07 -17.00 -4.63
CA GLY A 188 -23.32 -16.27 -4.38
C GLY A 188 -23.56 -15.17 -5.42
N THR A 189 -24.83 -14.94 -5.80
CA THR A 189 -25.22 -13.90 -6.76
C THR A 189 -24.85 -12.52 -6.23
N PHE A 190 -24.38 -11.60 -7.09
CA PHE A 190 -24.01 -10.20 -6.75
C PHE A 190 -25.00 -9.48 -5.83
N VAL A 191 -26.29 -9.82 -5.94
CA VAL A 191 -27.39 -9.27 -5.16
C VAL A 191 -27.36 -9.74 -3.69
N GLN A 192 -26.94 -10.97 -3.38
CA GLN A 192 -26.90 -11.48 -2.01
C GLN A 192 -25.69 -10.94 -1.20
N VAL A 193 -24.53 -10.74 -1.82
CA VAL A 193 -23.36 -10.16 -1.12
C VAL A 193 -23.59 -8.67 -0.82
N CYS A 194 -24.14 -7.91 -1.76
CA CYS A 194 -24.59 -6.53 -1.51
C CYS A 194 -25.75 -6.46 -0.51
N LEU A 195 -26.74 -7.36 -0.57
CA LEU A 195 -27.83 -7.42 0.41
C LEU A 195 -27.35 -7.82 1.80
N LEU A 196 -26.37 -8.70 1.95
CA LEU A 196 -25.86 -9.07 3.28
C LEU A 196 -25.11 -7.89 3.91
N ILE A 197 -24.33 -7.14 3.13
CA ILE A 197 -23.68 -5.88 3.55
C ILE A 197 -24.73 -4.80 3.94
N PHE A 198 -25.88 -4.77 3.26
CA PHE A 198 -26.99 -3.84 3.56
C PHE A 198 -27.87 -4.30 4.74
N ILE A 199 -28.12 -5.61 4.91
CA ILE A 199 -28.99 -6.17 5.97
C ILE A 199 -28.30 -6.15 7.33
N THR A 200 -26.97 -6.30 7.41
CA THR A 200 -26.28 -6.05 8.69
C THR A 200 -26.29 -4.55 9.06
N ASN A 201 -26.61 -3.65 8.11
CA ASN A 201 -26.61 -2.18 8.23
C ASN A 201 -27.96 -1.57 8.67
N SER A 202 -28.96 -2.37 9.06
CA SER A 202 -30.14 -1.92 9.82
C SER A 202 -30.11 -2.43 11.26
#